data_AF-A0AAE3RCR8-F1
#
_entry.id   AF-A0AAE3RCR8-F1
#
_cell.length_a   1.000
_cell.length_b   1.000
_cell.length_c   1.000
_cell.angle_alpha   90.00
_cell.angle_beta   90.00
_cell.angle_gamma   90.00
#
_symmetry.space_group_name_H-M   'P 1'
#
loop_
_entity.id
_entity.type
_entity.pdbx_description
1 polymer ?
#
loop_
_entity_poly.entity_id
_entity_poly.type
_entity_poly.pdbx_seq_one_letter_code
_entity_poly.pdbx_strand_id
1 'polypeptide(L)'
;MQKNISKAENMHYLVSTAWMGDIQQLNGRFPEVLNTMGKYCVPFHNFKFEIIQSHRTDQVQHKVALHFYSDALVWIDSLEGQMILAQETELEKLKSRQPIDTDTIITLANLGLASFSRWQE
;
A
#
# COMPACT_ATOMS: atom_id res chain seq x y z
N MET A 1 4.68 37.00 -7.25
CA MET A 1 4.55 36.66 -5.81
C MET A 1 3.48 35.59 -5.67
N GLN A 2 3.89 34.37 -5.34
CA GLN A 2 2.99 33.22 -5.18
C GLN A 2 2.20 33.40 -3.87
N LYS A 3 0.89 33.66 -4.00
CA LYS A 3 -0.01 33.88 -2.86
C LYS A 3 -0.17 32.53 -2.14
N ASN A 4 0.46 32.38 -0.98
CA ASN A 4 0.32 31.17 -0.16
C ASN A 4 -1.14 31.11 0.32
N ILE A 5 -1.93 30.19 -0.23
CA ILE A 5 -3.35 30.03 0.12
C ILE A 5 -3.40 29.17 1.38
N SER A 6 -3.67 29.81 2.52
CA SER A 6 -3.95 29.14 3.77
C SER A 6 -5.06 28.11 3.57
N LYS A 7 -4.86 26.86 4.03
CA LYS A 7 -5.73 25.68 3.85
C LYS A 7 -5.61 24.89 2.54
N ALA A 8 -4.68 25.20 1.63
CA ALA A 8 -4.44 24.35 0.45
C ALA A 8 -4.08 22.90 0.83
N GLU A 9 -3.44 22.69 1.97
CA GLU A 9 -3.15 21.37 2.56
C GLU A 9 -4.40 20.50 2.80
N ASN A 10 -5.56 21.12 3.03
CA ASN A 10 -6.82 20.42 3.23
C ASN A 10 -7.47 19.94 1.93
N MET A 11 -6.97 20.35 0.75
CA MET A 11 -7.52 19.88 -0.53
C MET A 11 -7.39 18.36 -0.68
N HIS A 12 -6.30 17.77 -0.19
CA HIS A 12 -6.12 16.32 -0.24
C HIS A 12 -7.24 15.59 0.51
N TYR A 13 -7.66 16.12 1.67
CA TYR A 13 -8.76 15.58 2.46
C TYR A 13 -10.12 15.81 1.80
N LEU A 14 -10.35 16.97 1.18
CA LEU A 14 -11.64 17.24 0.52
C LEU A 14 -11.82 16.37 -0.73
N VAL A 15 -10.76 16.14 -1.50
CA VAL A 15 -10.84 15.34 -2.74
C VAL A 15 -10.84 13.83 -2.44
N SER A 16 -10.28 13.38 -1.31
CA SER A 16 -10.35 11.96 -0.93
C SER A 16 -11.78 11.47 -0.74
N THR A 17 -12.72 12.36 -0.35
CA THR A 17 -14.14 12.02 -0.19
C THR A 17 -14.79 11.46 -1.46
N ALA A 18 -14.34 11.91 -2.64
CA ALA A 18 -14.84 11.42 -3.91
C ALA A 18 -14.45 9.96 -4.20
N TRP A 19 -13.36 9.48 -3.59
CA TRP A 19 -12.84 8.12 -3.73
C TRP A 19 -13.26 7.18 -2.62
N MET A 20 -13.95 7.68 -1.59
CA MET A 20 -14.30 6.86 -0.41
C MET A 20 -15.15 5.64 -0.75
N GLY A 21 -16.05 5.75 -1.73
CA GLY A 21 -16.87 4.62 -2.18
C GLY A 21 -16.03 3.49 -2.78
N ASP A 22 -15.00 3.82 -3.56
CA ASP A 22 -14.10 2.82 -4.14
C ASP A 22 -13.22 2.19 -3.05
N ILE A 23 -12.69 3.01 -2.13
CA ILE A 23 -11.87 2.52 -1.01
C ILE A 23 -12.66 1.58 -0.10
N GLN A 24 -13.95 1.86 0.15
CA GLN A 24 -14.81 0.97 0.93
C GLN A 24 -15.02 -0.39 0.24
N GLN A 25 -15.12 -0.41 -1.08
CA GLN A 25 -15.26 -1.65 -1.85
C GLN A 25 -14.01 -2.53 -1.79
N LEU A 26 -12.83 -1.94 -1.57
CA LEU A 26 -11.59 -2.70 -1.36
C LEU A 26 -11.58 -3.49 -0.05
N ASN A 27 -12.50 -3.20 0.88
CA ASN A 27 -12.67 -3.92 2.14
C ASN A 27 -11.34 -4.11 2.92
N GLY A 28 -10.51 -3.06 2.93
CA GLY A 28 -9.20 -3.07 3.61
C GLY A 28 -8.15 -3.96 2.95
N ARG A 29 -8.25 -4.25 1.65
CA ARG A 29 -7.27 -5.06 0.91
C ARG A 29 -6.62 -4.30 -0.24
N PHE A 30 -5.31 -4.49 -0.43
CA PHE A 30 -4.56 -3.83 -1.49
C PHE A 30 -5.11 -4.21 -2.88
N PRO A 31 -5.48 -3.25 -3.73
CA PRO A 31 -6.15 -3.52 -5.01
C PRO A 31 -5.25 -4.16 -6.07
N GLU A 32 -3.93 -3.94 -5.99
CA GLU A 32 -2.98 -4.40 -7.01
C GLU A 32 -2.11 -5.57 -6.54
N VAL A 33 -2.27 -6.01 -5.29
CA VAL A 33 -1.48 -7.09 -4.71
C VAL A 33 -2.34 -8.34 -4.55
N LEU A 34 -2.29 -9.17 -5.57
CA LEU A 34 -2.95 -10.47 -5.61
C LEU A 34 -1.95 -11.58 -5.33
N ASN A 35 -2.38 -12.61 -4.62
CA ASN A 35 -1.64 -13.84 -4.55
C ASN A 35 -1.74 -14.63 -5.87
N THR A 36 -0.97 -15.71 -6.00
CA THR A 36 -0.97 -16.60 -7.17
C THR A 36 -2.32 -17.26 -7.44
N MET A 37 -3.27 -17.22 -6.50
CA MET A 37 -4.65 -17.67 -6.68
C MET A 37 -5.61 -16.56 -7.12
N GLY A 38 -5.11 -15.34 -7.37
CA GLY A 38 -5.93 -14.19 -7.75
C GLY A 38 -6.74 -13.58 -6.61
N LYS A 39 -6.39 -13.85 -5.34
CA LYS A 39 -7.05 -13.27 -4.17
C LYS A 39 -6.23 -12.12 -3.60
N TYR A 40 -6.90 -11.08 -3.14
CA TYR A 40 -6.25 -10.00 -2.40
C TYR A 40 -5.70 -10.52 -1.08
N CYS A 41 -4.38 -10.44 -0.90
CA CYS A 41 -3.69 -11.05 0.23
C CYS A 41 -3.14 -10.03 1.24
N VAL A 42 -2.80 -8.81 0.79
CA VAL A 42 -2.21 -7.79 1.67
C VAL A 42 -3.32 -6.90 2.24
N PRO A 43 -3.52 -6.87 3.58
CA PRO A 43 -4.41 -5.91 4.20
C PRO A 43 -3.79 -4.51 4.23
N PHE A 44 -4.63 -3.48 4.20
CA PHE A 44 -4.22 -2.11 4.53
C PHE A 44 -5.12 -1.56 5.63
N HIS A 45 -4.55 -0.73 6.50
CA HIS A 45 -5.27 -0.11 7.61
C HIS A 45 -5.37 1.41 7.45
N ASN A 46 -4.54 1.99 6.59
CA ASN A 46 -4.53 3.41 6.34
C ASN A 46 -4.29 3.71 4.86
N PHE A 47 -4.72 4.88 4.42
CA PHE A 47 -4.45 5.38 3.09
C PHE A 47 -4.27 6.90 3.10
N LYS A 48 -3.58 7.42 2.09
CA LYS A 48 -3.39 8.86 1.89
C LYS A 48 -3.67 9.21 0.43
N PHE A 49 -4.50 10.22 0.24
CA PHE A 49 -4.73 10.82 -1.06
C PHE A 49 -3.74 11.97 -1.28
N GLU A 50 -3.20 12.06 -2.49
CA GLU A 50 -2.29 13.12 -2.91
C GLU A 50 -2.66 13.62 -4.31
N ILE A 51 -2.61 14.94 -4.51
CA ILE A 51 -2.75 15.56 -5.83
C ILE A 51 -1.34 15.74 -6.38
N ILE A 52 -0.96 14.93 -7.36
CA ILE A 52 0.35 15.03 -8.03
C ILE A 52 0.35 16.23 -8.98
N GLN A 53 -0.73 16.41 -9.74
CA GLN A 53 -0.87 17.50 -10.70
C GLN A 53 -2.32 17.95 -10.76
N SER A 54 -2.53 19.28 -10.76
CA SER A 54 -3.84 19.86 -10.92
C SER A 54 -3.86 20.85 -12.09
N HIS A 55 -4.86 20.76 -12.96
CA HIS A 55 -5.02 21.63 -14.11
C HIS A 55 -6.39 22.31 -14.09
N ARG A 56 -6.46 23.62 -14.39
CA ARG A 56 -7.70 24.40 -14.14
C ARG A 56 -8.82 24.16 -15.13
N THR A 57 -8.49 23.71 -16.35
CA THR A 57 -9.42 23.65 -17.48
C THR A 57 -9.43 22.30 -18.19
N ASP A 58 -8.45 21.44 -17.91
CA ASP A 58 -8.27 20.18 -18.62
C ASP A 58 -8.20 19.05 -17.58
N GLN A 59 -9.29 18.31 -17.50
CA GLN A 59 -9.43 17.29 -16.47
C GLN A 59 -8.49 16.11 -16.69
N VAL A 60 -8.10 15.83 -17.95
CA VAL A 60 -7.22 14.71 -18.30
C VAL A 60 -5.82 14.92 -17.76
N GLN A 61 -5.44 16.17 -17.52
CA GLN A 61 -4.14 16.53 -16.95
C GLN A 61 -4.11 16.46 -15.41
N HIS A 62 -5.23 16.20 -14.74
CA HIS A 62 -5.23 15.93 -13.31
C HIS A 62 -4.62 14.57 -13.02
N LYS A 63 -3.62 14.54 -12.15
CA LYS A 63 -2.99 13.31 -11.66
C LYS A 63 -3.08 13.27 -10.15
N VAL A 64 -3.51 12.14 -9.62
CA VAL A 64 -3.66 11.91 -8.19
C VAL A 64 -2.96 10.59 -7.84
N ALA A 65 -2.48 10.49 -6.62
CA ALA A 65 -1.95 9.26 -6.05
C ALA A 65 -2.80 8.83 -4.85
N LEU A 66 -2.99 7.52 -4.74
CA LEU A 66 -3.50 6.85 -3.56
C LEU A 66 -2.37 6.01 -2.99
N HIS A 67 -1.96 6.35 -1.78
CA HIS A 67 -0.98 5.58 -1.02
C HIS A 67 -1.74 4.70 -0.05
N PHE A 68 -1.47 3.40 -0.06
CA PHE A 68 -2.02 2.44 0.91
C PHE A 68 -0.92 2.00 1.86
N TYR A 69 -1.27 1.77 3.12
CA TYR A 69 -0.32 1.37 4.17
C TYR A 69 -0.84 0.13 4.90
N SER A 70 -0.04 -0.93 4.88
CA SER A 70 -0.23 -2.15 5.66
C SER A 70 0.59 -2.10 6.95
N ASP A 71 0.35 -3.09 7.81
CA ASP A 71 1.34 -3.47 8.82
C ASP A 71 2.57 -4.09 8.15
N ALA A 72 3.62 -4.34 8.91
CA ALA A 72 4.81 -4.99 8.37
C ALA A 72 4.46 -6.41 7.88
N LEU A 73 5.04 -6.76 6.73
CA LEU A 73 4.97 -8.12 6.19
C LEU A 73 6.32 -8.80 6.40
N VAL A 74 6.27 -10.08 6.71
CA VAL A 74 7.47 -10.92 6.81
C VAL A 74 7.74 -11.50 5.43
N TRP A 75 8.89 -11.14 4.87
CA TRP A 75 9.40 -11.81 3.67
C TRP A 75 10.08 -13.12 4.08
N ILE A 76 9.52 -14.24 3.63
CA ILE A 76 9.99 -15.59 3.99
C ILE A 76 11.06 -16.05 3.00
N ASP A 77 10.75 -16.01 1.70
CA ASP A 77 11.66 -16.44 0.64
C ASP A 77 11.23 -15.89 -0.73
N SER A 78 12.06 -16.07 -1.75
CA SER A 78 11.74 -15.80 -3.14
C SER A 78 12.16 -16.95 -4.07
N LEU A 79 11.26 -17.33 -4.97
CA LEU A 79 11.50 -18.41 -5.93
C LEU A 79 10.88 -18.05 -7.28
N GLU A 80 11.66 -18.17 -8.35
CA GLU A 80 11.17 -18.02 -9.74
C GLU A 80 10.35 -16.74 -10.01
N GLY A 81 10.78 -15.60 -9.45
CA GLY A 81 10.06 -14.33 -9.62
C GLY A 81 8.76 -14.24 -8.82
N GLN A 82 8.61 -15.09 -7.80
CA GLN A 82 7.56 -15.03 -6.80
C GLN A 82 8.17 -14.74 -5.42
N MET A 83 7.38 -14.09 -4.57
CA MET A 83 7.73 -13.82 -3.18
C MET A 83 6.74 -14.49 -2.25
N ILE A 84 7.26 -15.16 -1.23
CA ILE A 84 6.47 -15.77 -0.17
C ILE A 84 6.44 -14.80 1.00
N LEU A 85 5.23 -14.37 1.36
CA LEU A 85 4.97 -13.38 2.39
C LEU A 85 4.12 -14.00 3.50
N ALA A 86 4.36 -13.56 4.73
CA ALA A 86 3.50 -13.83 5.87
C ALA A 86 3.14 -12.53 6.57
N GLN A 87 2.03 -12.55 7.33
CA GLN A 87 1.70 -11.46 8.24
C GLN A 87 2.70 -11.45 9.41
N GLU A 88 3.02 -10.28 9.95
CA GLU A 88 3.89 -10.16 11.13
C GLU A 88 3.37 -10.96 12.34
N THR A 89 2.05 -11.13 12.46
CA THR A 89 1.41 -11.95 13.50
C THR A 89 1.82 -13.43 13.46
N GLU A 90 2.27 -13.92 12.30
CA GLU A 90 2.73 -15.31 12.13
C GLU A 90 4.20 -15.50 12.57
N LEU A 91 4.93 -14.43 12.84
CA LEU A 91 6.37 -14.49 13.12
C LEU A 91 6.70 -15.33 14.38
N GLU A 92 5.89 -15.25 15.44
CA GLU A 92 6.11 -16.03 16.67
C GLU A 92 5.87 -17.53 16.46
N LYS A 93 4.88 -17.89 15.64
CA LYS A 93 4.63 -19.27 15.24
C LYS A 93 5.78 -19.80 14.38
N LEU A 94 6.29 -18.99 13.45
CA LEU A 94 7.45 -19.33 12.62
C LEU A 94 8.69 -19.60 13.49
N LYS A 95 9.00 -18.72 14.45
CA LYS A 95 10.10 -18.91 15.41
C LYS A 95 9.94 -20.19 16.22
N SER A 96 8.71 -20.53 16.56
CA SER A 96 8.35 -21.74 17.32
C SER A 96 8.26 -23.00 16.44
N ARG A 97 8.64 -22.93 15.16
CA ARG A 97 8.56 -24.02 14.17
C ARG A 97 7.15 -24.61 14.03
N GLN A 98 6.15 -23.78 14.25
CA GLN A 98 4.76 -24.13 13.98
C GLN A 98 4.42 -23.79 12.52
N PRO A 99 3.48 -24.52 11.90
CA PRO A 99 2.93 -24.13 10.61
C PRO A 99 2.36 -22.70 10.66
N ILE A 100 2.62 -21.93 9.61
CA ILE A 100 2.12 -20.57 9.43
C ILE A 100 1.39 -20.43 8.11
N ASP A 101 0.46 -19.48 8.05
CA ASP A 101 -0.18 -19.10 6.80
C ASP A 101 0.73 -18.16 6.01
N THR A 102 0.81 -18.41 4.71
CA THR A 102 1.62 -17.60 3.78
C THR A 102 0.83 -17.31 2.52
N ASP A 103 1.12 -16.17 1.91
CA ASP A 103 0.65 -15.81 0.58
C ASP A 103 1.84 -15.69 -0.35
N THR A 104 1.68 -16.21 -1.57
CA THR A 104 2.68 -16.07 -2.62
C THR A 104 2.22 -15.01 -3.61
N ILE A 105 3.04 -13.99 -3.84
CA ILE A 105 2.78 -12.94 -4.83
C ILE A 105 3.77 -13.03 -5.98
N ILE A 106 3.36 -12.62 -7.18
CA ILE A 106 4.29 -12.45 -8.30
C ILE A 106 5.06 -11.14 -8.06
N THR A 107 6.38 -11.17 -8.23
CA THR A 107 7.21 -9.97 -8.12
C THR A 107 6.78 -8.96 -9.19
N LEU A 108 6.21 -7.84 -8.73
CA LEU A 108 5.75 -6.77 -9.62
C LEU A 108 6.95 -5.97 -10.14
N ALA A 109 6.90 -5.54 -11.40
CA ALA A 109 7.99 -4.79 -12.05
C ALA A 109 8.35 -3.48 -11.33
N ASN A 110 7.42 -2.91 -10.57
CA ASN A 110 7.60 -1.66 -9.82
C ASN A 110 7.71 -1.88 -8.31
N LEU A 111 8.04 -3.09 -7.86
CA LEU A 111 8.21 -3.39 -6.44
C LEU A 111 9.58 -2.89 -5.95
N GLY A 112 9.57 -1.95 -5.00
CA GLY A 112 10.75 -1.56 -4.25
C GLY A 112 10.84 -2.35 -2.93
N LEU A 113 11.97 -3.01 -2.69
CA LEU A 113 12.26 -3.65 -1.40
C LEU A 113 13.20 -2.74 -0.61
N ALA A 114 12.79 -2.36 0.60
CA ALA A 114 13.62 -1.59 1.53
C ALA A 114 13.59 -2.24 2.91
N SER A 115 14.76 -2.52 3.47
CA SER A 115 14.90 -2.95 4.86
C SER A 115 15.30 -1.77 5.72
N PHE A 116 14.59 -1.53 6.83
CA PHE A 116 14.97 -0.51 7.80
C PHE A 116 15.43 -1.19 9.10
N SER A 117 16.71 -1.07 9.42
CA SER A 117 17.25 -1.43 10.73
C SER A 117 17.38 -0.16 11.57
N ARG A 118 16.62 -0.06 12.66
CA ARG A 118 16.78 1.03 13.61
C ARG A 118 18.05 0.76 14.43
N TRP A 119 19.11 1.52 14.18
CA TRP A 119 20.32 1.48 15.01
C TRP A 119 19.94 1.93 16.43
N GLN A 120 20.11 1.06 17.41
CA GLN A 120 20.06 1.44 18.82
C GLN A 120 21.45 1.96 19.21
N GLU A 121 21.52 3.23 19.62
CA GLU A 121 22.63 3.78 20.42
C GLU A 121 22.52 3.32 21.88
#